data_AF-A0A415EUM5-F1
#
_entry.id   AF-A0A415EUM5-F1
#
_cell.length_a   1.000
_cell.length_b   1.000
_cell.length_c   1.000
_cell.angle_alpha   90.00
_cell.angle_beta   90.00
_cell.angle_gamma   90.00
#
_symmetry.space_group_name_H-M   'P 1'
#
loop_
_entity.id
_entity.type
_entity.pdbx_description
1 polymer ?
#
loop_
_entity_poly.entity_id
_entity_poly.type
_entity_poly.pdbx_seq_one_letter_code
_entity_poly.pdbx_strand_id
1 'polypeptide(L)'
;MIIMKIGIIGATGNAGSAIYQEAVQRGHEVTAIVRNEAKAKEQLGETVKTLTKDAFSLTEEELSDFDVLVDAFATSPDKAYLHVDLAAKLVHLFREKNTRLFFILGAGSLFNEAGERNLSELKKAPGSESWIAIPENQLDEYLFLETVKNVPWVGISPGNVFQEGPAKPAILGKDHLLFNEQKESVTSSGTLAKAIIDEIETVQHENTRFTVIDA
;
A
#
# COMPACT_ATOMS: atom_id res chain seq x y z
N MET A 1 23.91 2.75 -0.58
CA MET A 1 22.48 3.01 -0.83
C MET A 1 22.23 2.69 -2.29
N ILE A 2 21.35 1.73 -2.57
CA ILE A 2 20.96 1.41 -3.95
C ILE A 2 19.85 2.38 -4.32
N ILE A 3 20.07 3.18 -5.35
CA ILE A 3 19.04 4.09 -5.88
C ILE A 3 18.12 3.25 -6.76
N MET A 4 16.81 3.28 -6.49
CA MET A 4 15.77 2.56 -7.22
C MET A 4 14.88 3.54 -7.98
N LYS A 5 14.29 3.08 -9.10
CA LYS A 5 13.20 3.75 -9.79
C LYS A 5 11.86 3.27 -9.23
N ILE A 6 11.15 4.17 -8.57
CA ILE A 6 9.91 3.85 -7.84
C ILE A 6 8.73 4.56 -8.51
N GLY A 7 7.77 3.79 -9.01
CA GLY A 7 6.46 4.29 -9.43
C GLY A 7 5.47 4.22 -8.26
N ILE A 8 4.70 5.27 -8.02
CA ILE A 8 3.69 5.29 -6.95
C ILE A 8 2.32 5.62 -7.53
N ILE A 9 1.44 4.63 -7.60
CA ILE A 9 0.02 4.82 -7.95
C ILE A 9 -0.70 5.41 -6.75
N GLY A 10 -1.48 6.48 -6.97
CA GLY A 10 -2.18 7.14 -5.87
C GLY A 10 -1.28 8.04 -5.02
N ALA A 11 -0.18 8.55 -5.59
CA ALA A 11 0.85 9.34 -4.89
C ALA A 11 0.34 10.62 -4.18
N THR A 12 -0.88 11.09 -4.45
CA THR A 12 -1.50 12.27 -3.81
C THR A 12 -2.45 11.92 -2.67
N GLY A 13 -2.64 10.63 -2.37
CA GLY A 13 -3.38 10.15 -1.20
C GLY A 13 -2.51 10.12 0.05
N ASN A 14 -3.13 9.91 1.22
CA ASN A 14 -2.46 9.92 2.54
C ASN A 14 -1.22 9.01 2.59
N ALA A 15 -1.34 7.75 2.17
CA ALA A 15 -0.20 6.84 2.12
C ALA A 15 0.79 7.22 1.01
N GLY A 16 0.28 7.46 -0.21
CA GLY A 16 1.11 7.72 -1.39
C GLY A 16 2.01 8.95 -1.23
N SER A 17 1.51 10.02 -0.61
CA SER A 17 2.30 11.24 -0.41
C SER A 17 3.41 11.02 0.62
N ALA A 18 3.13 10.31 1.72
CA ALA A 18 4.14 9.96 2.71
C ALA A 18 5.23 9.06 2.12
N ILE A 19 4.85 8.06 1.31
CA ILE A 19 5.79 7.17 0.61
C ILE A 19 6.65 7.95 -0.38
N TYR A 20 6.05 8.87 -1.14
CA TYR A 20 6.77 9.74 -2.06
C TYR A 20 7.84 10.57 -1.33
N GLN A 21 7.47 11.23 -0.22
CA GLN A 21 8.40 12.07 0.53
C GLN A 21 9.55 11.26 1.15
N GLU A 22 9.25 10.10 1.75
CA GLU A 22 10.27 9.21 2.31
C GLU A 22 11.24 8.73 1.21
N ALA A 23 10.72 8.30 0.05
CA ALA A 23 11.55 7.80 -1.04
C ALA A 23 12.46 8.89 -1.64
N VAL A 24 11.93 10.10 -1.84
CA VAL A 24 12.72 11.25 -2.32
C VAL A 24 13.78 11.64 -1.30
N GLN A 25 13.44 11.65 0.00
CA GLN A 25 14.39 11.95 1.06
C GLN A 25 15.56 10.95 1.10
N ARG A 26 15.31 9.69 0.75
CA ARG A 26 16.34 8.64 0.61
C ARG A 26 17.02 8.61 -0.76
N GLY A 27 16.75 9.58 -1.64
CA GLY A 27 17.46 9.75 -2.91
C GLY A 27 17.05 8.77 -4.01
N HIS A 28 15.88 8.14 -3.91
CA HIS A 28 15.33 7.32 -4.99
C HIS A 28 14.78 8.16 -6.14
N GLU A 29 14.71 7.58 -7.35
CA GLU A 29 14.07 8.20 -8.50
C GLU A 29 12.57 7.91 -8.48
N VAL A 30 11.76 8.85 -7.99
CA VAL A 30 10.33 8.63 -7.77
C VAL A 30 9.49 9.25 -8.89
N THR A 31 8.53 8.49 -9.41
CA THR A 31 7.50 8.98 -10.33
C THR A 31 6.12 8.85 -9.71
N ALA A 32 5.44 9.98 -9.53
CA ALA A 32 4.07 10.04 -9.03
C ALA A 32 3.07 9.71 -10.15
N ILE A 33 2.36 8.59 -10.04
CA ILE A 33 1.34 8.18 -10.99
C ILE A 33 -0.02 8.67 -10.48
N VAL A 34 -0.58 9.66 -11.17
CA VAL A 34 -1.70 10.48 -10.68
C VAL A 34 -2.70 10.79 -11.79
N ARG A 35 -3.92 11.18 -11.42
CA ARG A 35 -4.94 11.67 -12.37
C ARG A 35 -4.89 13.18 -12.61
N ASN A 36 -4.24 13.93 -11.72
CA ASN A 36 -4.18 15.39 -11.76
C ASN A 36 -2.76 15.86 -11.41
N GLU A 37 -2.03 16.34 -12.42
CA GLU A 37 -0.67 16.83 -12.27
C GLU A 37 -0.58 18.08 -11.39
N ALA A 38 -1.53 19.01 -11.51
CA ALA A 38 -1.52 20.25 -10.73
C ALA A 38 -1.63 19.95 -9.22
N LYS A 39 -2.52 19.02 -8.85
CA LYS A 39 -2.64 18.54 -7.47
C LYS A 39 -1.35 17.86 -6.99
N ALA A 40 -0.68 17.11 -7.86
CA ALA A 40 0.59 16.49 -7.51
C ALA A 40 1.69 17.53 -7.23
N LYS A 41 1.81 18.58 -8.06
CA LYS A 41 2.76 19.67 -7.81
C LYS A 41 2.49 20.41 -6.51
N GLU A 42 1.21 20.68 -6.24
CA GLU A 42 0.78 21.33 -5.00
C GLU A 42 1.14 20.50 -3.75
N GLN A 43 0.91 19.18 -3.78
CA GLN A 43 1.07 18.32 -2.60
C GLN A 43 2.46 17.71 -2.44
N LEU A 44 3.15 17.45 -3.55
CA LEU A 44 4.43 16.72 -3.58
C LEU A 44 5.62 17.62 -3.93
N GLY A 45 5.37 18.86 -4.36
CA GLY A 45 6.36 19.85 -4.74
C GLY A 45 6.44 20.06 -6.25
N GLU A 46 6.81 21.27 -6.68
CA GLU A 46 6.82 21.68 -8.09
C GLU A 46 7.73 20.84 -9.00
N THR A 47 8.76 20.21 -8.43
CA THR A 47 9.74 19.38 -9.16
C THR A 47 9.33 17.91 -9.25
N VAL A 48 8.12 17.55 -8.81
CA VAL A 48 7.63 16.16 -8.88
C VAL A 48 7.60 15.66 -10.32
N LYS A 49 8.23 14.51 -10.56
CA LYS A 49 8.08 13.78 -11.82
C LYS A 49 6.73 13.05 -11.78
N THR A 50 5.89 13.28 -12.79
CA THR A 50 4.56 12.69 -12.86
C THR A 50 4.38 11.81 -14.08
N LEU A 51 3.54 10.78 -13.93
CA LEU A 51 2.88 10.07 -15.01
C LEU A 51 1.37 10.32 -14.84
N THR A 52 0.82 11.24 -15.63
CA THR A 52 -0.56 11.69 -15.45
C THR A 52 -1.53 10.82 -16.25
N LYS A 53 -2.02 9.74 -15.62
CA LYS A 53 -2.94 8.78 -16.23
C LYS A 53 -3.80 8.08 -15.17
N ASP A 54 -4.97 7.61 -15.59
CA ASP A 54 -5.78 6.73 -14.74
C ASP A 54 -5.09 5.36 -14.59
N ALA A 55 -5.08 4.83 -13.36
CA ALA A 55 -4.37 3.59 -13.03
C ALA A 55 -4.84 2.39 -13.88
N PHE A 56 -6.13 2.32 -14.21
CA PHE A 56 -6.69 1.24 -15.03
C PHE A 56 -6.29 1.36 -16.51
N SER A 57 -5.83 2.54 -16.94
CA SER A 57 -5.39 2.82 -18.30
C SER A 57 -3.88 2.67 -18.50
N LEU A 58 -3.11 2.42 -17.44
CA LEU A 58 -1.66 2.21 -17.52
C LEU A 58 -1.33 0.98 -18.37
N THR A 59 -0.28 1.09 -19.19
CA THR A 59 0.25 -0.02 -19.99
C THR A 59 1.52 -0.59 -19.37
N GLU A 60 1.90 -1.78 -19.82
CA GLU A 60 3.17 -2.40 -19.45
C GLU A 60 4.38 -1.51 -19.81
N GLU A 61 4.37 -0.90 -21.00
CA GLU A 61 5.45 -0.04 -21.51
C GLU A 61 5.65 1.21 -20.63
N GLU A 62 4.56 1.79 -20.12
CA GLU A 62 4.63 2.96 -19.23
C GLU A 62 5.20 2.61 -17.84
N LEU A 63 5.17 1.33 -17.47
CA LEU A 63 5.57 0.86 -16.14
C LEU A 63 6.85 0.02 -16.15
N SER A 64 7.40 -0.32 -17.32
CA SER A 64 8.52 -1.27 -17.46
C SER A 64 9.84 -0.76 -16.91
N ASP A 65 9.98 0.56 -16.77
CA ASP A 65 11.21 1.21 -16.31
C ASP A 65 11.34 1.27 -14.78
N PHE A 66 10.33 0.83 -14.03
CA PHE A 66 10.36 0.83 -12.57
C PHE A 66 10.95 -0.46 -12.01
N ASP A 67 11.85 -0.31 -11.03
CA ASP A 67 12.32 -1.42 -10.20
C ASP A 67 11.23 -1.84 -9.20
N VAL A 68 10.46 -0.85 -8.72
CA VAL A 68 9.37 -1.02 -7.77
C VAL A 68 8.15 -0.23 -8.19
N LEU A 69 6.97 -0.85 -8.10
CA LEU A 69 5.68 -0.19 -8.24
C LEU A 69 4.89 -0.32 -6.94
N VAL A 70 4.57 0.82 -6.32
CA VAL A 70 3.74 0.89 -5.12
C VAL A 70 2.31 1.23 -5.50
N ASP A 71 1.39 0.33 -5.20
CA ASP A 71 -0.04 0.55 -5.26
C ASP A 71 -0.54 1.14 -3.93
N ALA A 72 -0.68 2.47 -3.91
CA ALA A 72 -1.34 3.23 -2.85
C ALA A 72 -2.72 3.75 -3.30
N PHE A 73 -3.36 3.06 -4.24
CA PHE A 73 -4.71 3.38 -4.70
C PHE A 73 -5.73 3.28 -3.55
N ALA A 74 -6.68 4.22 -3.58
CA ALA A 74 -7.82 4.21 -2.68
C ALA A 74 -9.07 4.61 -3.47
N THR A 75 -10.21 4.11 -3.03
CA THR A 75 -11.51 4.29 -3.68
C THR A 75 -12.62 4.48 -2.65
N SER A 76 -13.77 4.94 -3.11
CA SER A 76 -14.96 5.05 -2.27
C SER A 76 -15.60 3.67 -2.05
N PRO A 77 -16.34 3.46 -0.94
CA PRO A 77 -16.93 2.15 -0.61
C PRO A 77 -17.80 1.53 -1.70
N ASP A 78 -18.53 2.34 -2.48
CA ASP A 78 -19.36 1.88 -3.61
C ASP A 78 -18.56 1.29 -4.78
N LYS A 79 -17.24 1.54 -4.80
CA LYS A 79 -16.28 1.05 -5.81
C LYS A 79 -15.14 0.26 -5.20
N ALA A 80 -15.33 -0.31 -4.01
CA ALA A 80 -14.29 -1.06 -3.30
C ALA A 80 -13.71 -2.23 -4.12
N TYR A 81 -14.49 -2.82 -5.03
CA TYR A 81 -14.05 -3.86 -5.97
C TYR A 81 -12.84 -3.45 -6.83
N LEU A 82 -12.61 -2.14 -7.02
CA LEU A 82 -11.47 -1.63 -7.77
C LEU A 82 -10.11 -1.99 -7.15
N HIS A 83 -10.05 -2.31 -5.85
CA HIS A 83 -8.83 -2.84 -5.23
C HIS A 83 -8.41 -4.16 -5.88
N VAL A 84 -9.35 -5.10 -6.01
CA VAL A 84 -9.09 -6.41 -6.64
C VAL A 84 -8.78 -6.25 -8.13
N ASP A 85 -9.56 -5.41 -8.84
CA ASP A 85 -9.38 -5.20 -10.28
C ASP A 85 -8.01 -4.59 -10.61
N LEU A 86 -7.55 -3.61 -9.81
CA LEU A 86 -6.24 -2.99 -10.02
C LEU A 86 -5.12 -3.98 -9.72
N ALA A 87 -5.19 -4.71 -8.61
CA ALA A 87 -4.21 -5.74 -8.28
C ALA A 87 -4.12 -6.82 -9.37
N ALA A 88 -5.26 -7.31 -9.87
CA ALA A 88 -5.31 -8.29 -10.95
C ALA A 88 -4.67 -7.75 -12.24
N LYS A 89 -4.97 -6.49 -12.61
CA LYS A 89 -4.34 -5.83 -13.75
C LYS A 89 -2.83 -5.72 -13.59
N LEU A 90 -2.35 -5.20 -12.46
CA LEU A 90 -0.91 -5.02 -12.21
C LEU A 90 -0.19 -6.38 -12.23
N VAL A 91 -0.73 -7.38 -11.55
CA VAL A 91 -0.18 -8.75 -11.60
C VAL A 91 -0.13 -9.29 -13.03
N HIS A 92 -1.15 -9.03 -13.86
CA HIS A 92 -1.14 -9.45 -15.27
C HIS A 92 -0.01 -8.78 -16.07
N LEU A 93 0.21 -7.47 -15.91
CA LEU A 93 1.25 -6.72 -16.63
C LEU A 93 2.68 -7.12 -16.23
N PHE A 94 2.85 -7.72 -15.04
CA PHE A 94 4.15 -8.02 -14.46
C PHE A 94 4.47 -9.52 -14.29
N ARG A 95 3.67 -10.43 -14.89
CA ARG A 95 3.99 -11.87 -14.92
C ARG A 95 5.39 -12.09 -15.50
N GLU A 96 6.17 -12.94 -14.83
CA GLU A 96 7.54 -13.33 -15.21
C GLU A 96 8.54 -12.15 -15.28
N LYS A 97 8.24 -11.04 -14.58
CA LYS A 97 9.12 -9.87 -14.47
C LYS A 97 9.73 -9.75 -13.09
N ASN A 98 10.78 -8.92 -13.00
CA ASN A 98 11.51 -8.67 -11.77
C ASN A 98 11.03 -7.43 -10.98
N THR A 99 10.20 -6.56 -11.59
CA THR A 99 9.65 -5.38 -10.90
C THR A 99 8.83 -5.83 -9.69
N ARG A 100 9.19 -5.32 -8.51
CA ARG A 100 8.50 -5.67 -7.26
C ARG A 100 7.22 -4.84 -7.13
N LEU A 101 6.10 -5.52 -6.88
CA LEU A 101 4.80 -4.87 -6.65
C LEU A 101 4.51 -4.78 -5.15
N PHE A 102 4.21 -3.58 -4.66
CA PHE A 102 3.84 -3.35 -3.27
C PHE A 102 2.37 -2.97 -3.19
N PHE A 103 1.59 -3.68 -2.37
CA PHE A 103 0.15 -3.45 -2.21
C PHE A 103 -0.16 -3.01 -0.78
N ILE A 104 -0.78 -1.83 -0.63
CA ILE A 104 -1.31 -1.39 0.66
C ILE A 104 -2.68 -2.00 0.87
N LEU A 105 -2.75 -2.98 1.77
CA LEU A 105 -3.94 -3.77 2.08
C LEU A 105 -4.70 -3.14 3.25
N GLY A 106 -5.71 -3.85 3.75
CA GLY A 106 -6.48 -3.47 4.93
C GLY A 106 -6.16 -4.30 6.17
N ALA A 107 -6.46 -3.77 7.36
CA ALA A 107 -6.39 -4.50 8.62
C ALA A 107 -7.39 -5.66 8.69
N GLY A 108 -8.43 -5.68 7.84
CA GLY A 108 -9.42 -6.75 7.77
C GLY A 108 -8.84 -8.12 7.41
N SER A 109 -7.69 -8.16 6.72
CA SER A 109 -7.01 -9.40 6.35
C SER A 109 -6.11 -9.99 7.44
N LEU A 110 -5.86 -9.26 8.52
CA LEU A 110 -5.11 -9.77 9.68
C LEU A 110 -5.96 -10.76 10.48
N PHE A 111 -5.33 -11.64 11.24
CA PHE A 111 -5.99 -12.50 12.21
C PHE A 111 -6.18 -11.77 13.54
N ASN A 112 -7.37 -11.88 14.13
CA ASN A 112 -7.66 -11.40 15.48
C ASN A 112 -7.18 -12.44 16.53
N GLU A 113 -7.36 -12.14 17.81
CA GLU A 113 -6.97 -13.03 18.92
C GLU A 113 -7.70 -14.40 18.91
N ALA A 114 -8.88 -14.46 18.28
CA ALA A 114 -9.64 -15.71 18.12
C ALA A 114 -9.15 -16.57 16.95
N GLY A 115 -8.15 -16.11 16.18
CA GLY A 115 -7.65 -16.78 14.98
C GLY A 115 -8.56 -16.61 13.76
N GLU A 116 -9.56 -15.74 13.82
CA GLU A 116 -10.43 -15.38 12.70
C GLU A 116 -9.88 -14.15 11.96
N ARG A 117 -10.35 -13.88 10.74
CA ARG A 117 -10.01 -12.62 10.07
C ARG A 117 -10.62 -11.44 10.85
N ASN A 118 -9.81 -10.43 11.16
CA ASN A 118 -10.17 -9.21 11.88
C ASN A 118 -11.30 -8.42 11.21
N LEU A 119 -11.60 -8.70 9.94
CA LEU A 119 -12.83 -8.26 9.28
C LEU A 119 -14.10 -8.57 10.11
N SER A 120 -14.14 -9.67 10.86
CA SER A 120 -15.27 -9.99 11.75
C SER A 120 -15.44 -8.98 12.88
N GLU A 121 -14.36 -8.39 13.39
CA GLU A 121 -14.40 -7.31 14.39
C GLU A 121 -14.74 -5.96 13.74
N LEU A 122 -14.19 -5.66 12.57
CA LEU A 122 -14.51 -4.42 11.85
C LEU A 122 -16.01 -4.32 11.52
N LYS A 123 -16.67 -5.44 11.18
CA LYS A 123 -18.13 -5.51 10.95
C LYS A 123 -18.98 -5.18 12.18
N LYS A 124 -18.41 -5.27 13.38
CA LYS A 124 -19.13 -4.95 14.64
C LYS A 124 -19.04 -3.46 15.00
N ALA A 125 -18.15 -2.71 14.35
CA ALA A 125 -17.98 -1.29 14.64
C ALA A 125 -19.24 -0.50 14.26
N PRO A 126 -19.69 0.45 15.11
CA PRO A 126 -20.85 1.29 14.79
C PRO A 126 -20.66 2.05 13.47
N GLY A 127 -21.64 1.96 12.57
CA GLY A 127 -21.62 2.62 11.26
C GLY A 127 -20.70 1.97 10.23
N SER A 128 -20.23 0.76 10.50
CA SER A 128 -19.37 -0.01 9.59
C SER A 128 -20.01 -0.24 8.22
N GLU A 129 -21.34 -0.30 8.14
CA GLU A 129 -22.09 -0.51 6.90
C GLU A 129 -21.76 0.53 5.82
N SER A 130 -21.32 1.73 6.22
CA SER A 130 -20.95 2.81 5.30
C SER A 130 -19.56 2.66 4.68
N TRP A 131 -18.68 1.83 5.24
CA TRP A 131 -17.28 1.72 4.81
C TRP A 131 -16.73 0.28 4.71
N ILE A 132 -17.44 -0.72 5.23
CA ILE A 132 -16.95 -2.10 5.36
C ILE A 132 -16.61 -2.77 4.04
N ALA A 133 -17.21 -2.32 2.94
CA ALA A 133 -16.91 -2.82 1.60
C ALA A 133 -15.41 -2.68 1.25
N ILE A 134 -14.71 -1.66 1.77
CA ILE A 134 -13.28 -1.46 1.54
C ILE A 134 -12.44 -2.61 2.13
N PRO A 135 -12.42 -2.86 3.45
CA PRO A 135 -11.65 -3.97 4.02
C PRO A 135 -12.13 -5.35 3.58
N GLU A 136 -13.39 -5.52 3.14
CA GLU A 136 -13.85 -6.75 2.47
C GLU A 136 -13.08 -6.98 1.16
N ASN A 137 -13.07 -5.98 0.26
CA ASN A 137 -12.41 -6.13 -1.03
C ASN A 137 -10.87 -6.13 -0.91
N GLN A 138 -10.29 -5.46 0.09
CA GLN A 138 -8.86 -5.57 0.36
C GLN A 138 -8.47 -6.95 0.97
N LEU A 139 -9.39 -7.64 1.64
CA LEU A 139 -9.17 -9.04 1.99
C LEU A 139 -9.20 -9.92 0.73
N ASP A 140 -10.17 -9.71 -0.17
CA ASP A 140 -10.22 -10.44 -1.44
C ASP A 140 -8.98 -10.17 -2.32
N GLU A 141 -8.49 -8.93 -2.33
CA GLU A 141 -7.22 -8.54 -2.96
C GLU A 141 -6.04 -9.35 -2.39
N TYR A 142 -5.92 -9.40 -1.06
CA TYR A 142 -4.88 -10.20 -0.40
C TYR A 142 -4.98 -11.68 -0.76
N LEU A 143 -6.18 -12.27 -0.69
CA LEU A 143 -6.41 -13.68 -1.04
C LEU A 143 -6.06 -13.97 -2.50
N PHE A 144 -6.35 -13.04 -3.42
CA PHE A 144 -5.91 -13.13 -4.81
C PHE A 144 -4.37 -13.15 -4.90
N LEU A 145 -3.68 -12.22 -4.22
CA LEU A 145 -2.21 -12.16 -4.22
C LEU A 145 -1.57 -13.45 -3.68
N GLU A 146 -2.16 -14.13 -2.69
CA GLU A 146 -1.66 -15.41 -2.19
C GLU A 146 -1.58 -16.52 -3.27
N THR A 147 -2.39 -16.42 -4.33
CA THR A 147 -2.38 -17.34 -5.48
C THR A 147 -1.26 -17.04 -6.48
N VAL A 148 -0.65 -15.85 -6.41
CA VAL A 148 0.34 -15.33 -7.38
C VAL A 148 1.74 -15.82 -7.01
N LYS A 149 2.39 -16.59 -7.89
CA LYS A 149 3.72 -17.19 -7.65
C LYS A 149 4.84 -16.70 -8.57
N ASN A 150 4.51 -16.06 -9.68
CA ASN A 150 5.44 -15.63 -10.75
C ASN A 150 5.44 -14.11 -10.94
N VAL A 151 5.15 -13.36 -9.87
CA VAL A 151 5.33 -11.91 -9.77
C VAL A 151 5.85 -11.64 -8.38
N PRO A 152 6.99 -10.95 -8.20
CA PRO A 152 7.45 -10.58 -6.87
C PRO A 152 6.52 -9.50 -6.30
N TRP A 153 5.73 -9.87 -5.29
CA TRP A 153 4.82 -8.95 -4.61
C TRP A 153 5.06 -8.91 -3.10
N VAL A 154 4.74 -7.78 -2.49
CA VAL A 154 4.74 -7.58 -1.03
C VAL A 154 3.42 -6.91 -0.63
N GLY A 155 2.72 -7.51 0.32
CA GLY A 155 1.54 -6.90 0.93
C GLY A 155 1.89 -6.21 2.24
N ILE A 156 1.26 -5.06 2.51
CA ILE A 156 1.46 -4.34 3.77
C ILE A 156 0.09 -4.01 4.35
N SER A 157 -0.22 -4.56 5.52
CA SER A 157 -1.44 -4.24 6.27
C SER A 157 -1.13 -3.25 7.39
N PRO A 158 -1.72 -2.04 7.40
CA PRO A 158 -1.69 -1.18 8.58
C PRO A 158 -2.52 -1.79 9.72
N GLY A 159 -2.45 -1.19 10.91
CA GLY A 159 -3.35 -1.46 12.03
C GLY A 159 -4.79 -1.02 11.76
N ASN A 160 -5.69 -1.25 12.71
CA ASN A 160 -7.12 -0.91 12.56
C ASN A 160 -7.37 0.56 12.21
N VAL A 161 -6.56 1.46 12.73
CA VAL A 161 -6.63 2.89 12.43
C VAL A 161 -5.42 3.26 11.57
N PHE A 162 -5.68 3.72 10.36
CA PHE A 162 -4.66 4.33 9.52
C PHE A 162 -4.92 5.83 9.41
N GLN A 163 -3.95 6.63 9.86
CA GLN A 163 -4.11 8.07 9.96
C GLN A 163 -2.91 8.84 9.40
N GLU A 164 -3.14 10.09 9.02
CA GLU A 164 -2.04 10.99 8.65
C GLU A 164 -1.17 11.28 9.89
N GLY A 165 0.15 11.27 9.72
CA GLY A 165 1.07 11.63 10.79
C GLY A 165 2.53 11.32 10.48
N PRO A 166 3.47 11.93 11.23
CA PRO A 166 4.90 11.68 11.07
C PRO A 166 5.25 10.25 11.47
N ALA A 167 6.36 9.74 10.93
CA ALA A 167 6.88 8.44 11.30
C ALA A 167 7.23 8.36 12.79
N LYS A 168 6.83 7.26 13.43
CA LYS A 168 7.20 6.87 14.78
C LYS A 168 8.04 5.59 14.75
N PRO A 169 8.66 5.18 15.88
CA PRO A 169 9.18 3.82 15.99
C PRO A 169 8.09 2.81 15.63
N ALA A 170 8.45 1.78 14.86
CA ALA A 170 7.50 0.83 14.28
C ALA A 170 7.54 -0.51 15.01
N ILE A 171 6.38 -1.13 15.20
CA ILE A 171 6.28 -2.56 15.54
C ILE A 171 5.88 -3.31 14.26
N LEU A 172 6.69 -4.29 13.88
CA LEU A 172 6.45 -5.14 12.72
C LEU A 172 5.90 -6.51 13.13
N GLY A 173 5.03 -7.05 12.30
CA GLY A 173 4.45 -8.38 12.46
C GLY A 173 4.18 -9.03 11.12
N LYS A 174 3.59 -10.22 11.16
CA LYS A 174 3.19 -10.97 9.96
C LYS A 174 1.69 -10.88 9.75
N ASP A 175 0.97 -11.84 10.30
CA ASP A 175 -0.44 -12.06 9.96
C ASP A 175 -1.43 -11.70 11.05
N HIS A 176 -0.98 -11.37 12.25
CA HIS A 176 -1.86 -11.06 13.38
C HIS A 176 -1.99 -9.56 13.58
N LEU A 177 -3.18 -9.13 14.00
CA LEU A 177 -3.41 -7.76 14.41
C LEU A 177 -2.47 -7.41 15.55
N LEU A 178 -1.80 -6.26 15.42
CA LEU A 178 -0.87 -5.75 16.43
C LEU A 178 -1.53 -4.67 17.28
N PHE A 179 -1.06 -4.57 18.52
CA PHE A 179 -1.39 -3.51 19.46
C PHE A 179 -0.11 -2.99 20.12
N ASN A 180 -0.02 -1.69 20.30
CA ASN A 180 1.07 -1.05 21.03
C ASN A 180 0.87 -1.16 22.56
N GLU A 181 1.77 -0.56 23.34
CA GLU A 181 1.68 -0.59 24.81
C GLU A 181 0.39 0.07 25.36
N GLN A 182 -0.19 1.01 24.61
CA GLN A 182 -1.45 1.67 24.92
C GLN A 182 -2.68 0.85 24.48
N LYS A 183 -2.48 -0.35 23.94
CA LYS A 183 -3.51 -1.24 23.36
C LYS A 183 -4.21 -0.63 22.15
N GLU A 184 -3.50 0.19 21.40
CA GLU A 184 -3.98 0.80 20.17
C GLU A 184 -3.39 0.07 18.96
N SER A 185 -4.23 -0.16 17.95
CA SER A 185 -3.80 -0.70 16.66
C SER A 185 -3.84 0.45 15.64
N VAL A 186 -2.79 1.26 15.63
CA VAL A 186 -2.72 2.52 14.88
C VAL A 186 -1.45 2.53 14.03
N THR A 187 -1.57 2.97 12.78
CA THR A 187 -0.44 3.21 11.89
C THR A 187 -0.53 4.63 11.36
N SER A 188 0.53 5.42 11.56
CA SER A 188 0.67 6.70 10.89
C SER A 188 1.20 6.53 9.46
N SER A 189 0.83 7.43 8.55
CA SER A 189 1.29 7.40 7.16
C SER A 189 2.81 7.48 7.02
N GLY A 190 3.49 8.23 7.89
CA GLY A 190 4.96 8.25 7.95
C GLY A 190 5.57 6.91 8.39
N THR A 191 4.99 6.23 9.38
CA THR A 191 5.49 4.91 9.83
C THR A 191 5.33 3.88 8.72
N LEU A 192 4.16 3.87 8.05
CA LEU A 192 3.91 3.00 6.90
C LEU A 192 4.91 3.26 5.76
N ALA A 193 5.12 4.53 5.41
CA ALA A 193 6.06 4.94 4.38
C ALA A 193 7.48 4.46 4.68
N LYS A 194 7.95 4.70 5.92
CA LYS A 194 9.28 4.26 6.36
C LYS A 194 9.44 2.74 6.21
N ALA A 195 8.46 1.96 6.66
CA ALA A 195 8.50 0.50 6.58
C ALA A 195 8.49 -0.01 5.12
N ILE A 196 7.73 0.63 4.22
CA ILE A 196 7.73 0.30 2.79
C ILE A 196 9.10 0.60 2.18
N ILE A 197 9.67 1.77 2.44
CA ILE A 197 10.98 2.13 1.87
C ILE A 197 12.10 1.28 2.47
N ASP A 198 12.04 0.93 3.75
CA ASP A 198 12.98 -0.02 4.39
C ASP A 198 12.96 -1.39 3.66
N GLU A 199 11.78 -1.91 3.32
CA GLU A 199 11.61 -3.16 2.57
C GLU A 199 12.04 -3.05 1.09
N ILE A 200 11.93 -1.87 0.48
CA ILE A 200 12.44 -1.61 -0.87
C ILE A 200 13.98 -1.66 -0.87
N GLU A 201 14.62 -1.02 0.10
CA GLU A 201 16.08 -0.96 0.21
C GLU A 201 16.70 -2.29 0.67
N THR A 202 16.02 -3.00 1.57
CA THR A 202 16.47 -4.27 2.13
C THR A 202 15.35 -5.30 2.06
N VAL A 203 15.43 -6.17 1.05
CA VAL A 203 14.45 -7.23 0.83
C VAL A 203 14.39 -8.18 2.03
N GLN A 204 13.25 -8.23 2.71
CA GLN A 204 12.94 -9.21 3.77
C GLN A 204 11.71 -10.05 3.42
N HIS A 205 10.87 -9.56 2.51
CA HIS A 205 9.60 -10.17 2.15
C HIS A 205 9.50 -10.39 0.63
N GLU A 206 9.23 -11.63 0.25
CA GLU A 206 8.94 -12.03 -1.12
C GLU A 206 7.65 -12.85 -1.14
N ASN A 207 6.66 -12.41 -1.90
CA ASN A 207 5.37 -13.08 -2.06
C ASN A 207 4.64 -13.34 -0.74
N THR A 208 4.72 -12.37 0.16
CA THR A 208 4.12 -12.44 1.49
C THR A 208 3.64 -11.06 1.93
N ARG A 209 2.89 -11.04 3.03
CA ARG A 209 2.42 -9.84 3.69
C ARG A 209 3.13 -9.67 5.03
N PHE A 210 3.41 -8.41 5.39
CA PHE A 210 3.72 -8.03 6.77
C PHE A 210 2.75 -6.95 7.25
N THR A 211 2.74 -6.69 8.56
CA THR A 211 1.96 -5.62 9.18
C THR A 211 2.85 -4.69 9.98
N VAL A 212 2.44 -3.43 10.08
CA VAL A 212 3.18 -2.39 10.77
C VAL A 212 2.22 -1.48 11.55
N ILE A 213 2.56 -1.19 12.81
CA ILE A 213 1.89 -0.18 13.64
C ILE A 213 2.92 0.77 14.26
N ASP A 214 2.44 1.92 14.72
CA ASP A 214 3.18 2.79 15.62
C ASP A 214 3.43 2.07 16.95
N ALA A 215 4.64 2.18 17.49
CA ALA A 215 5.01 1.67 18.82
C ALA A 215 4.43 2.50 19.98
#